data_AF-X1ET27-F1
#
_entry.id   AF-X1ET27-F1
#
_cell.length_a   1.000
_cell.length_b   1.000
_cell.length_c   1.000
_cell.angle_alpha   90.00
_cell.angle_beta   90.00
_cell.angle_gamma   90.00
#
_symmetry.space_group_name_H-M   'P 1'
#
loop_
_entity.id
_entity.type
_entity.pdbx_description
1 polymer ?
#
loop_
_entity_poly.entity_id
_entity_poly.type
_entity_poly.pdbx_seq_one_letter_code
_entity_poly.pdbx_strand_id
1 'polypeptide(L)'
;MDAPQLVVVGTPSTDRIEIHGGSHSTIGGSGFITALAGRLTGVSVGLIARVPRTLPDQIAAAFRPGGLDPGGLVPVGGALPAFHISYDNNESATYLDVELGEEPRIRGADVPRRWLTADWIHVGPLGASARVQLRFIEDLIDRGYKGGLSAGTFIGLAISDPMTVRTLFDVVDIAFMNQDEAALIYPSSMPTHTVVCVTAGRSGARRWDGSTWTTHATSAVHAFDPTGAGDAFAGAYLGAMLKEDPNPVAEGLRIASVVIQGPGAALLLDQLPQRADLQRDAGLPDARKARIDHERIQTVGSSLRVVAKRSSLSFCGSPFPELDDPLALEVLVLATAHQYGFWTGTDHGYGGPMWATIDGVRRKGSDFIWHAFTKAATADPTVIDADRLAAEPLLFDKICVDDDGACPIPDVGSHR
;
A
#
# COMPACT_ATOMS: atom_id res chain seq x y z
N MET A 1 -1.63 -12.92 5.20
CA MET A 1 -1.07 -12.63 3.87
C MET A 1 0.38 -13.02 3.93
N ASP A 2 0.81 -13.78 2.93
CA ASP A 2 2.19 -14.23 2.78
C ASP A 2 3.13 -13.04 2.53
N ALA A 3 4.44 -13.29 2.56
CA ALA A 3 5.40 -12.28 2.17
C ALA A 3 5.17 -11.85 0.71
N PRO A 4 5.32 -10.55 0.37
CA PRO A 4 5.41 -10.16 -1.02
C PRO A 4 6.68 -10.77 -1.62
N GLN A 5 6.65 -11.05 -2.93
CA GLN A 5 7.79 -11.58 -3.66
C GLN A 5 8.94 -10.55 -3.69
N LEU A 6 8.60 -9.28 -3.94
CA LEU A 6 9.54 -8.16 -3.91
C LEU A 6 9.19 -7.23 -2.74
N VAL A 7 10.18 -6.94 -1.91
CA VAL A 7 10.10 -5.86 -0.90
C VAL A 7 10.99 -4.72 -1.35
N VAL A 8 10.47 -3.51 -1.32
CA VAL A 8 11.24 -2.31 -1.65
C VAL A 8 11.35 -1.42 -0.42
N VAL A 9 12.53 -0.85 -0.21
CA VAL A 9 12.85 0.00 0.93
C VAL A 9 13.13 1.41 0.43
N GLY A 10 12.31 2.35 0.91
CA GLY A 10 12.38 3.78 0.56
C GLY A 10 11.03 4.45 0.73
N THR A 11 11.03 5.77 0.88
CA THR A 11 9.82 6.52 1.28
C THR A 11 9.20 7.21 0.06
N PRO A 12 7.86 7.28 -0.04
CA PRO A 12 7.23 8.17 -1.02
C PRO A 12 7.51 9.63 -0.68
N SER A 13 7.68 10.48 -1.68
CA SER A 13 7.90 11.93 -1.50
C SER A 13 6.81 12.77 -2.14
N THR A 14 6.74 14.04 -1.74
CA THR A 14 5.96 15.08 -2.42
C THR A 14 6.90 16.07 -3.08
N ASP A 15 6.89 16.14 -4.39
CA ASP A 15 7.92 16.84 -5.15
C ASP A 15 7.35 18.05 -5.89
N ARG A 16 8.20 19.05 -6.07
CA ARG A 16 7.97 20.17 -6.99
C ARG A 16 9.01 20.11 -8.09
N ILE A 17 8.55 19.98 -9.33
CA ILE A 17 9.39 19.87 -10.51
C ILE A 17 9.22 21.11 -11.38
N GLU A 18 10.31 21.85 -11.58
CA GLU A 18 10.40 22.95 -12.53
C GLU A 18 11.03 22.45 -13.83
N ILE A 19 10.23 22.38 -14.90
CA ILE A 19 10.67 21.87 -16.19
C ILE A 19 9.91 22.58 -17.31
N HIS A 20 10.59 22.82 -18.44
CA HIS A 20 10.01 23.49 -19.62
C HIS A 20 9.34 24.85 -19.33
N GLY A 21 9.83 25.58 -18.31
CA GLY A 21 9.26 26.87 -17.89
C GLY A 21 7.97 26.76 -17.07
N GLY A 22 7.53 25.55 -16.72
CA GLY A 22 6.42 25.27 -15.81
C GLY A 22 6.90 24.77 -14.45
N SER A 23 6.00 24.76 -13.46
CA SER A 23 6.21 24.17 -12.13
C SER A 23 5.07 23.19 -11.83
N HIS A 24 5.40 21.97 -11.47
CA HIS A 24 4.46 20.87 -11.27
C HIS A 24 4.64 20.26 -9.89
N SER A 25 3.55 20.17 -9.11
CA SER A 25 3.52 19.37 -7.90
C SER A 25 3.17 17.92 -8.25
N THR A 26 3.96 16.97 -7.74
CA THR A 26 3.75 15.55 -7.98
C THR A 26 4.16 14.72 -6.77
N ILE A 27 4.01 13.40 -6.89
CA ILE A 27 4.49 12.41 -5.94
C ILE A 27 5.68 11.68 -6.54
N GLY A 28 6.62 11.30 -5.69
CA GLY A 28 7.84 10.63 -6.11
C GLY A 28 8.42 9.73 -5.03
N GLY A 29 9.74 9.74 -4.94
CA GLY A 29 10.52 8.92 -4.03
C GLY A 29 11.04 7.67 -4.72
N SER A 30 12.36 7.50 -4.72
CA SER A 30 13.03 6.43 -5.48
C SER A 30 12.49 5.04 -5.12
N GLY A 31 12.37 4.72 -3.83
CA GLY A 31 11.80 3.44 -3.39
C GLY A 31 10.31 3.29 -3.76
N PHE A 32 9.55 4.38 -3.77
CA PHE A 32 8.13 4.33 -4.14
C PHE A 32 7.94 4.09 -5.64
N ILE A 33 8.68 4.79 -6.50
CA ILE A 33 8.69 4.59 -7.95
C ILE A 33 9.13 3.16 -8.28
N THR A 34 10.20 2.68 -7.63
CA THR A 34 10.68 1.30 -7.77
C THR A 34 9.60 0.28 -7.41
N ALA A 35 8.89 0.49 -6.29
CA ALA A 35 7.83 -0.41 -5.85
C ALA A 35 6.65 -0.45 -6.84
N LEU A 36 6.21 0.72 -7.33
CA LEU A 36 5.16 0.81 -8.34
C LEU A 36 5.56 0.10 -9.62
N ALA A 37 6.76 0.37 -10.13
CA ALA A 37 7.26 -0.26 -11.36
C ALA A 37 7.36 -1.79 -11.22
N GLY A 38 7.87 -2.29 -10.09
CA GLY A 38 7.87 -3.72 -9.80
C GLY A 38 6.45 -4.31 -9.80
N ARG A 39 5.49 -3.60 -9.21
CA ARG A 39 4.10 -4.07 -9.13
C ARG A 39 3.44 -4.18 -10.51
N LEU A 40 3.76 -3.29 -11.44
CA LEU A 40 3.25 -3.33 -12.82
C LEU A 40 3.66 -4.57 -13.62
N THR A 41 4.70 -5.28 -13.19
CA THR A 41 5.09 -6.57 -13.81
C THR A 41 4.15 -7.72 -13.42
N GLY A 42 3.31 -7.52 -12.39
CA GLY A 42 2.34 -8.50 -11.90
C GLY A 42 2.78 -9.22 -10.61
N VAL A 43 4.02 -9.09 -10.16
CA VAL A 43 4.47 -9.66 -8.88
C VAL A 43 3.82 -8.95 -7.69
N SER A 44 3.77 -9.62 -6.54
CA SER A 44 3.39 -8.99 -5.27
C SER A 44 4.55 -8.14 -4.75
N VAL A 45 4.25 -6.88 -4.38
CA VAL A 45 5.25 -5.91 -3.91
C VAL A 45 4.84 -5.31 -2.58
N GLY A 46 5.73 -5.26 -1.61
CA GLY A 46 5.55 -4.53 -0.36
C GLY A 46 6.52 -3.36 -0.24
N LEU A 47 6.11 -2.29 0.44
CA LEU A 47 6.94 -1.12 0.70
C LEU A 47 7.30 -1.01 2.18
N ILE A 48 8.59 -0.83 2.47
CA ILE A 48 9.12 -0.43 3.77
C ILE A 48 9.37 1.07 3.75
N ALA A 49 8.57 1.81 4.51
CA ALA A 49 8.68 3.26 4.58
C ALA A 49 8.24 3.79 5.96
N ARG A 50 8.86 4.87 6.41
CA ARG A 50 8.39 5.66 7.55
C ARG A 50 7.52 6.80 7.01
N VAL A 51 6.23 6.79 7.35
CA VAL A 51 5.24 7.69 6.76
C VAL A 51 4.42 8.41 7.83
N PRO A 52 3.83 9.59 7.54
CA PRO A 52 2.88 10.22 8.45
C PRO A 52 1.68 9.30 8.70
N ARG A 53 0.98 9.53 9.83
CA ARG A 53 -0.22 8.76 10.18
C ARG A 53 -1.33 8.83 9.13
N THR A 54 -1.38 9.94 8.40
CA THR A 54 -2.31 10.15 7.28
C THR A 54 -1.49 10.43 6.03
N LEU A 55 -1.63 9.58 5.02
CA LEU A 55 -0.99 9.76 3.72
C LEU A 55 -1.81 10.73 2.85
N PRO A 56 -1.16 11.53 1.99
CA PRO A 56 -1.85 12.23 0.91
C PRO A 56 -2.62 11.24 0.01
N ASP A 57 -3.80 11.63 -0.48
CA ASP A 57 -4.70 10.74 -1.23
C ASP A 57 -4.04 10.09 -2.45
N GLN A 58 -3.19 10.83 -3.16
CA GLN A 58 -2.44 10.32 -4.31
C GLN A 58 -1.49 9.18 -3.91
N ILE A 59 -0.78 9.30 -2.79
CA ILE A 59 0.10 8.24 -2.29
C ILE A 59 -0.72 7.08 -1.71
N ALA A 60 -1.79 7.38 -0.99
CA ALA A 60 -2.69 6.38 -0.41
C ALA A 60 -3.31 5.48 -1.49
N ALA A 61 -3.52 6.00 -2.71
CA ALA A 61 -4.05 5.23 -3.83
C ALA A 61 -3.17 4.03 -4.21
N ALA A 62 -1.85 4.10 -4.01
CA ALA A 62 -0.93 3.00 -4.31
C ALA A 62 -1.15 1.77 -3.43
N PHE A 63 -1.78 1.92 -2.27
CA PHE A 63 -2.02 0.84 -1.30
C PHE A 63 -3.47 0.32 -1.35
N ARG A 64 -4.25 0.74 -2.35
CA ARG A 64 -5.59 0.19 -2.59
C ARG A 64 -5.48 -1.28 -3.04
N PRO A 65 -6.57 -2.07 -2.93
CA PRO A 65 -6.54 -3.48 -3.30
C PRO A 65 -6.08 -3.67 -4.75
N GLY A 66 -5.05 -4.48 -4.95
CA GLY A 66 -4.38 -4.65 -6.24
C GLY A 66 -3.06 -3.89 -6.37
N GLY A 67 -2.79 -2.92 -5.50
CA GLY A 67 -1.54 -2.16 -5.44
C GLY A 67 -0.47 -2.80 -4.55
N LEU A 68 0.28 -1.96 -3.85
CA LEU A 68 1.38 -2.33 -2.95
C LEU A 68 0.85 -2.86 -1.61
N ASP A 69 1.54 -3.82 -1.01
CA ASP A 69 1.28 -4.27 0.37
C ASP A 69 1.77 -3.20 1.36
N PRO A 70 0.86 -2.57 2.15
CA PRO A 70 1.21 -1.53 3.10
C PRO A 70 1.77 -2.09 4.42
N GLY A 71 1.93 -3.40 4.55
CA GLY A 71 2.25 -4.05 5.81
C GLY A 71 3.66 -3.77 6.37
N GLY A 72 4.46 -2.98 5.65
CA GLY A 72 5.78 -2.47 6.00
C GLY A 72 5.82 -0.95 6.23
N LEU A 73 4.67 -0.28 6.13
CA LEU A 73 4.55 1.14 6.47
C LEU A 73 4.61 1.30 7.98
N VAL A 74 5.51 2.16 8.44
CA VAL A 74 5.70 2.50 9.85
C VAL A 74 5.21 3.93 10.08
N PRO A 75 4.04 4.12 10.74
CA PRO A 75 3.54 5.46 11.04
C PRO A 75 4.46 6.18 12.03
N VAL A 76 4.97 7.34 11.63
CA VAL A 76 5.83 8.22 12.45
C VAL A 76 5.21 9.62 12.53
N GLY A 77 5.68 10.44 13.48
CA GLY A 77 5.43 11.88 13.45
C GLY A 77 6.36 12.55 12.44
N GLY A 78 5.88 13.55 11.72
CA GLY A 78 6.66 14.27 10.70
C GLY A 78 5.96 14.34 9.34
N ALA A 79 6.62 14.97 8.38
CA ALA A 79 6.18 15.04 6.99
C ALA A 79 6.88 13.95 6.15
N LEU A 80 6.32 13.68 4.97
CA LEU A 80 7.04 12.92 3.94
C LEU A 80 8.27 13.71 3.47
N PRO A 81 9.28 13.03 2.90
CA PRO A 81 10.31 13.71 2.14
C PRO A 81 9.70 14.61 1.06
N ALA A 82 10.37 15.71 0.76
CA ALA A 82 9.97 16.64 -0.28
C ALA A 82 11.19 17.17 -1.03
N PHE A 83 11.11 17.17 -2.36
CA PHE A 83 12.18 17.61 -3.23
C PHE A 83 11.71 18.72 -4.15
N HIS A 84 12.45 19.82 -4.21
CA HIS A 84 12.27 20.84 -5.23
C HIS A 84 13.37 20.69 -6.28
N ILE A 85 12.99 20.23 -7.46
CA ILE A 85 13.90 19.89 -8.55
C ILE A 85 13.67 20.86 -9.70
N SER A 86 14.75 21.40 -10.27
CA SER A 86 14.71 22.24 -11.46
C SER A 86 15.56 21.63 -12.56
N TYR A 87 15.03 21.60 -13.78
CA TYR A 87 15.68 21.03 -14.95
C TYR A 87 16.10 22.14 -15.92
N ASP A 88 17.34 22.04 -16.40
CA ASP A 88 17.83 22.89 -17.49
C ASP A 88 17.44 22.34 -18.88
N ASN A 89 17.79 23.07 -19.94
CA ASN A 89 17.51 22.68 -21.32
C ASN A 89 18.26 21.41 -21.78
N ASN A 90 19.21 20.92 -20.99
CA ASN A 90 19.96 19.69 -21.24
C ASN A 90 19.45 18.52 -20.38
N GLU A 91 18.26 18.64 -19.78
CA GLU A 91 17.67 17.64 -18.89
C GLU A 91 18.52 17.37 -17.62
N SER A 92 19.42 18.28 -17.26
CA SER A 92 20.19 18.19 -16.01
C SER A 92 19.38 18.70 -14.82
N ALA A 93 19.30 17.87 -13.78
CA ALA A 93 18.58 18.16 -12.54
C ALA A 93 19.43 18.98 -11.56
N THR A 94 18.85 20.04 -11.00
CA THR A 94 19.36 20.76 -9.83
C THR A 94 18.34 20.64 -8.69
N TYR A 95 18.79 20.15 -7.53
CA TYR A 95 17.97 20.05 -6.33
C TYR A 95 18.07 21.36 -5.55
N LEU A 96 17.00 22.16 -5.61
CA LEU A 96 16.92 23.49 -5.02
C LEU A 96 16.58 23.44 -3.54
N ASP A 97 15.76 22.48 -3.13
CA ASP A 97 15.40 22.23 -1.74
C ASP A 97 15.20 20.72 -1.50
N VAL A 98 15.64 20.24 -0.34
CA VAL A 98 15.67 18.81 -0.01
C VAL A 98 15.28 18.61 1.44
N GLU A 99 14.09 18.04 1.64
CA GLU A 99 13.62 17.56 2.93
C GLU A 99 13.61 16.03 2.92
N LEU A 100 14.43 15.39 3.77
CA LEU A 100 14.56 13.93 3.81
C LEU A 100 13.53 13.25 4.74
N GLY A 101 12.73 14.03 5.47
CA GLY A 101 11.80 13.52 6.48
C GLY A 101 12.45 12.51 7.44
N GLU A 102 11.78 11.39 7.66
CA GLU A 102 12.24 10.29 8.53
C GLU A 102 12.90 9.13 7.76
N GLU A 103 13.13 9.28 6.45
CA GLU A 103 13.75 8.24 5.61
C GLU A 103 15.15 7.81 6.11
N PRO A 104 16.05 8.71 6.54
CA PRO A 104 17.37 8.31 7.06
C PRO A 104 17.32 7.44 8.32
N ARG A 105 16.14 7.32 8.97
CA ARG A 105 15.92 6.49 10.17
C ARG A 105 15.32 5.12 9.86
N ILE A 106 15.08 4.79 8.59
CA ILE A 106 14.69 3.44 8.19
C ILE A 106 15.81 2.46 8.61
N ARG A 107 15.43 1.35 9.21
CA ARG A 107 16.33 0.34 9.78
C ARG A 107 15.77 -1.05 9.57
N GLY A 108 16.63 -2.07 9.62
CA GLY A 108 16.21 -3.44 9.31
C GLY A 108 15.03 -3.89 10.17
N ALA A 109 14.94 -3.43 11.43
CA ALA A 109 13.82 -3.71 12.34
C ALA A 109 12.43 -3.25 11.84
N ASP A 110 12.37 -2.29 10.90
CA ASP A 110 11.13 -1.85 10.27
C ASP A 110 10.55 -2.93 9.34
N VAL A 111 11.35 -3.90 8.89
CA VAL A 111 10.89 -5.02 8.08
C VAL A 111 10.11 -6.02 8.94
N PRO A 112 8.82 -6.27 8.64
CA PRO A 112 8.03 -7.23 9.40
C PRO A 112 8.66 -8.63 9.35
N ARG A 113 8.61 -9.39 10.45
CA ARG A 113 9.23 -10.74 10.51
C ARG A 113 8.76 -11.66 9.38
N ARG A 114 7.48 -11.58 9.01
CA ARG A 114 6.90 -12.37 7.91
C ARG A 114 7.49 -12.02 6.53
N TRP A 115 8.06 -10.82 6.35
CA TRP A 115 8.68 -10.41 5.08
C TRP A 115 10.16 -10.81 4.98
N LEU A 116 10.74 -11.40 6.03
CA LEU A 116 12.09 -11.98 5.95
C LEU A 116 12.16 -13.24 5.07
N THR A 117 11.01 -13.74 4.62
CA THR A 117 10.89 -14.83 3.64
C THR A 117 10.59 -14.33 2.22
N ALA A 118 10.63 -13.02 1.97
CA ALA A 118 10.47 -12.48 0.62
C ALA A 118 11.61 -12.97 -0.30
N ASP A 119 11.29 -13.22 -1.56
CA ASP A 119 12.27 -13.71 -2.54
C ASP A 119 13.37 -12.67 -2.79
N TRP A 120 13.00 -11.38 -2.76
CA TRP A 120 13.91 -10.28 -3.03
C TRP A 120 13.66 -9.03 -2.19
N ILE A 121 14.72 -8.38 -1.71
CA ILE A 121 14.68 -7.05 -1.10
C ILE A 121 15.53 -6.07 -1.92
N HIS A 122 14.90 -4.98 -2.36
CA HIS A 122 15.59 -3.84 -2.97
C HIS A 122 15.72 -2.67 -2.00
N VAL A 123 16.93 -2.14 -1.86
CA VAL A 123 17.24 -0.99 -1.01
C VAL A 123 17.53 0.22 -1.89
N GLY A 124 16.55 1.14 -1.99
CA GLY A 124 16.77 2.43 -2.64
C GLY A 124 17.79 3.29 -1.90
N PRO A 125 18.20 4.44 -2.46
CA PRO A 125 19.02 5.41 -1.74
C PRO A 125 18.27 5.89 -0.50
N LEU A 126 18.90 5.75 0.68
CA LEU A 126 18.31 6.13 1.97
C LEU A 126 19.07 7.31 2.57
N GLY A 127 18.53 8.50 2.41
CA GLY A 127 19.10 9.73 2.97
C GLY A 127 20.46 10.12 2.37
N ALA A 128 21.29 10.78 3.18
CA ALA A 128 22.52 11.44 2.72
C ALA A 128 23.79 10.55 2.77
N SER A 129 23.69 9.24 3.05
CA SER A 129 24.85 8.35 3.07
C SER A 129 24.49 6.90 2.75
N ALA A 130 25.24 6.28 1.84
CA ALA A 130 25.16 4.85 1.53
C ALA A 130 25.43 3.96 2.76
N ARG A 131 26.02 4.50 3.84
CA ARG A 131 26.16 3.79 5.11
C ARG A 131 24.81 3.44 5.75
N VAL A 132 23.76 4.22 5.49
CA VAL A 132 22.40 3.89 5.96
C VAL A 132 21.92 2.60 5.29
N GLN A 133 22.13 2.48 3.97
CA GLN A 133 21.78 1.27 3.21
C GLN A 133 22.60 0.06 3.67
N LEU A 134 23.91 0.23 3.89
CA LEU A 134 24.76 -0.84 4.42
C LEU A 134 24.27 -1.36 5.77
N ARG A 135 24.04 -0.47 6.75
CA ARG A 135 23.53 -0.87 8.07
C ARG A 135 22.17 -1.55 7.98
N PHE A 136 21.32 -1.10 7.06
CA PHE A 136 20.03 -1.72 6.83
C PHE A 136 20.19 -3.17 6.33
N ILE A 137 21.12 -3.41 5.39
CA ILE A 137 21.42 -4.76 4.88
C ILE A 137 22.04 -5.63 5.97
N GLU A 138 23.00 -5.11 6.73
CA GLU A 138 23.61 -5.80 7.88
C GLU A 138 22.53 -6.24 8.88
N ASP A 139 21.66 -5.32 9.30
CA ASP A 139 20.52 -5.61 10.19
C ASP A 139 19.59 -6.69 9.62
N LEU A 140 19.36 -6.71 8.30
CA LEU A 140 18.51 -7.71 7.65
C LEU A 140 19.12 -9.10 7.67
N ILE A 141 20.41 -9.20 7.37
CA ILE A 141 21.17 -10.45 7.38
C ILE A 141 21.21 -11.01 8.80
N ASP A 142 21.49 -10.16 9.80
CA ASP A 142 21.50 -10.55 11.22
C ASP A 142 20.13 -11.04 11.70
N ARG A 143 19.04 -10.54 11.09
CA ARG A 143 17.66 -11.00 11.35
C ARG A 143 17.31 -12.29 10.59
N GLY A 144 18.20 -12.83 9.79
CA GLY A 144 18.07 -14.12 9.11
C GLY A 144 17.47 -14.04 7.70
N TYR A 145 17.49 -12.88 7.04
CA TYR A 145 17.14 -12.78 5.63
C TYR A 145 18.10 -13.60 4.76
N LYS A 146 17.57 -14.32 3.77
CA LYS A 146 18.35 -15.21 2.88
C LYS A 146 17.98 -15.10 1.40
N GLY A 147 17.05 -14.20 1.05
CA GLY A 147 16.67 -13.95 -0.34
C GLY A 147 17.68 -13.07 -1.06
N GLY A 148 17.37 -12.70 -2.29
CA GLY A 148 18.25 -11.85 -3.10
C GLY A 148 18.20 -10.38 -2.66
N LEU A 149 19.33 -9.71 -2.81
CA LEU A 149 19.52 -8.32 -2.44
C LEU A 149 19.85 -7.48 -3.66
N SER A 150 19.25 -6.30 -3.76
CA SER A 150 19.68 -5.29 -4.71
C SER A 150 19.69 -3.90 -4.10
N ALA A 151 20.47 -3.01 -4.68
CA ALA A 151 20.54 -1.63 -4.24
C ALA A 151 20.65 -0.64 -5.41
N GLY A 152 20.06 0.53 -5.22
CA GLY A 152 20.25 1.71 -6.06
C GLY A 152 21.13 2.75 -5.37
N THR A 153 21.58 3.74 -6.14
CA THR A 153 22.28 4.94 -5.65
C THR A 153 21.74 6.19 -6.36
N PHE A 154 22.30 7.35 -6.04
CA PHE A 154 22.08 8.58 -6.80
C PHE A 154 23.38 9.38 -6.92
N ILE A 155 23.42 10.30 -7.88
CA ILE A 155 24.61 11.09 -8.22
C ILE A 155 25.25 11.81 -7.02
N GLY A 156 24.46 12.32 -6.07
CA GLY A 156 24.98 12.99 -4.88
C GLY A 156 25.84 12.07 -4.01
N LEU A 157 25.45 10.79 -3.85
CA LEU A 157 26.27 9.79 -3.15
C LEU A 157 27.44 9.33 -3.99
N ALA A 158 27.27 9.16 -5.30
CA ALA A 158 28.37 8.79 -6.18
C ALA A 158 29.49 9.85 -6.19
N ILE A 159 29.14 11.15 -6.03
CA ILE A 159 30.12 12.24 -5.91
C ILE A 159 30.72 12.31 -4.51
N SER A 160 29.87 12.31 -3.47
CA SER A 160 30.32 12.59 -2.10
C SER A 160 31.00 11.41 -1.41
N ASP A 161 30.61 10.18 -1.75
CA ASP A 161 31.10 8.96 -1.08
C ASP A 161 31.09 7.73 -2.02
N PRO A 162 31.79 7.78 -3.18
CA PRO A 162 31.80 6.69 -4.16
C PRO A 162 32.30 5.36 -3.58
N MET A 163 33.22 5.41 -2.60
CA MET A 163 33.78 4.21 -1.99
C MET A 163 32.77 3.46 -1.11
N THR A 164 31.94 4.18 -0.35
CA THR A 164 30.88 3.52 0.43
C THR A 164 29.77 2.99 -0.48
N VAL A 165 29.45 3.69 -1.57
CA VAL A 165 28.52 3.16 -2.59
C VAL A 165 29.08 1.88 -3.24
N ARG A 166 30.37 1.85 -3.56
CA ARG A 166 31.03 0.64 -4.06
C ARG A 166 30.95 -0.50 -3.04
N THR A 167 31.22 -0.21 -1.77
CA THR A 167 31.11 -1.20 -0.68
C THR A 167 29.69 -1.75 -0.55
N LEU A 168 28.67 -0.89 -0.70
CA LEU A 168 27.26 -1.28 -0.75
C LEU A 168 26.99 -2.24 -1.92
N PHE A 169 27.54 -1.96 -3.10
CA PHE A 169 27.35 -2.81 -4.26
C PHE A 169 28.09 -4.15 -4.19
N ASP A 170 29.20 -4.22 -3.44
CA ASP A 170 29.92 -5.47 -3.20
C ASP A 170 29.17 -6.46 -2.30
N VAL A 171 28.13 -6.01 -1.56
CA VAL A 171 27.34 -6.85 -0.64
C VAL A 171 25.91 -7.17 -1.11
N VAL A 172 25.57 -6.80 -2.34
CA VAL A 172 24.27 -7.10 -2.96
C VAL A 172 24.46 -7.92 -4.25
N ASP A 173 23.43 -8.65 -4.65
CA ASP A 173 23.46 -9.46 -5.87
C ASP A 173 23.32 -8.60 -7.14
N ILE A 174 22.57 -7.50 -7.07
CA ILE A 174 22.32 -6.60 -8.20
C ILE A 174 22.45 -5.13 -7.80
N ALA A 175 23.26 -4.38 -8.54
CA ALA A 175 23.42 -2.93 -8.39
C ALA A 175 22.79 -2.18 -9.56
N PHE A 176 22.05 -1.12 -9.25
CA PHE A 176 21.42 -0.23 -10.23
C PHE A 176 22.02 1.18 -10.12
N MET A 177 22.41 1.75 -11.26
CA MET A 177 22.93 3.10 -11.37
C MET A 177 22.75 3.64 -12.79
N ASN A 178 22.97 4.95 -13.00
CA ASN A 178 23.10 5.52 -14.34
C ASN A 178 24.57 5.58 -14.81
N GLN A 179 24.80 5.98 -16.06
CA GLN A 179 26.13 6.05 -16.66
C GLN A 179 27.09 7.03 -15.95
N ASP A 180 26.57 8.12 -15.41
CA ASP A 180 27.37 9.16 -14.75
C ASP A 180 27.82 8.68 -13.36
N GLU A 181 26.92 8.02 -12.63
CA GLU A 181 27.22 7.32 -11.39
C GLU A 181 28.22 6.18 -11.62
N ALA A 182 28.04 5.39 -12.68
CA ALA A 182 28.96 4.30 -13.02
C ALA A 182 30.39 4.81 -13.30
N ALA A 183 30.53 5.96 -13.97
CA ALA A 183 31.83 6.57 -14.23
C ALA A 183 32.57 6.97 -12.94
N LEU A 184 31.84 7.30 -11.87
CA LEU A 184 32.41 7.65 -10.57
C LEU A 184 32.69 6.42 -9.68
N ILE A 185 31.80 5.42 -9.71
CA ILE A 185 31.85 4.25 -8.81
C ILE A 185 32.78 3.16 -9.36
N TYR A 186 32.75 2.94 -10.68
CA TYR A 186 33.53 1.93 -11.38
C TYR A 186 34.37 2.54 -12.53
N PRO A 187 35.28 3.50 -12.23
CA PRO A 187 36.06 4.19 -13.27
C PRO A 187 37.03 3.27 -14.03
N SER A 188 37.34 2.07 -13.51
CA SER A 188 38.37 1.21 -14.09
C SER A 188 38.10 -0.30 -13.99
N SER A 189 37.26 -0.74 -13.05
CA SER A 189 37.04 -2.17 -12.79
C SER A 189 35.60 -2.42 -12.35
N MET A 190 34.96 -3.41 -12.97
CA MET A 190 33.64 -3.90 -12.56
C MET A 190 33.77 -4.98 -11.48
N PRO A 191 32.74 -5.19 -10.64
CA PRO A 191 32.72 -6.27 -9.66
C PRO A 191 32.53 -7.63 -10.35
N THR A 192 32.99 -8.70 -9.70
CA THR A 192 32.91 -10.08 -10.22
C THR A 192 31.67 -10.85 -9.77
N HIS A 193 31.09 -10.50 -8.63
CA HIS A 193 29.98 -11.23 -8.00
C HIS A 193 28.64 -10.50 -8.07
N THR A 194 28.64 -9.23 -8.45
CA THR A 194 27.46 -8.37 -8.52
C THR A 194 27.08 -8.15 -9.97
N VAL A 195 25.81 -8.39 -10.31
CA VAL A 195 25.24 -7.96 -11.59
C VAL A 195 25.07 -6.45 -11.55
N VAL A 196 25.56 -5.74 -12.57
CA VAL A 196 25.44 -4.27 -12.63
C VAL A 196 24.57 -3.85 -13.80
N CYS A 197 23.50 -3.13 -13.50
CA CYS A 197 22.62 -2.52 -14.49
C CYS A 197 22.88 -1.01 -14.55
N VAL A 198 23.29 -0.53 -15.72
CA VAL A 198 23.62 0.88 -15.99
C VAL A 198 22.62 1.46 -16.99
N THR A 199 21.79 2.41 -16.57
CA THR A 199 20.93 3.16 -17.49
C THR A 199 21.69 4.30 -18.16
N ALA A 200 21.41 4.55 -19.43
CA ALA A 200 22.13 5.50 -20.28
C ALA A 200 21.16 6.39 -21.10
N GLY A 201 20.03 6.75 -20.50
CA GLY A 201 19.00 7.59 -21.12
C GLY A 201 18.59 7.11 -22.51
N ARG A 202 18.75 7.96 -23.52
CA ARG A 202 18.40 7.67 -24.93
C ARG A 202 19.20 6.51 -25.54
N SER A 203 20.37 6.17 -24.97
CA SER A 203 21.17 5.02 -25.40
C SER A 203 20.70 3.69 -24.81
N GLY A 204 19.66 3.71 -23.96
CA GLY A 204 19.06 2.52 -23.35
C GLY A 204 19.77 2.11 -22.07
N ALA A 205 20.12 0.83 -21.94
CA ALA A 205 20.77 0.29 -20.75
C ALA A 205 21.85 -0.74 -21.09
N ARG A 206 22.80 -0.90 -20.16
CA ARG A 206 23.83 -1.92 -20.22
C ARG A 206 23.75 -2.80 -18.98
N ARG A 207 23.98 -4.10 -19.13
CA ARG A 207 24.01 -5.06 -18.04
C ARG A 207 25.35 -5.80 -18.03
N TRP A 208 26.04 -5.78 -16.90
CA TRP A 208 27.24 -6.55 -16.60
C TRP A 208 26.85 -7.77 -15.77
N ASP A 209 27.26 -8.97 -16.19
CA ASP A 209 26.93 -10.23 -15.53
C ASP A 209 28.02 -10.77 -14.60
N GLY A 210 29.04 -9.96 -14.29
CA GLY A 210 30.26 -10.40 -13.60
C GLY A 210 31.44 -10.64 -14.55
N SER A 211 31.17 -10.76 -15.86
CA SER A 211 32.20 -11.08 -16.87
C SER A 211 32.07 -10.33 -18.20
N THR A 212 30.84 -10.10 -18.67
CA THR A 212 30.58 -9.48 -19.97
C THR A 212 29.50 -8.42 -19.90
N TRP A 213 29.58 -7.46 -20.82
CA TRP A 213 28.56 -6.43 -21.01
C TRP A 213 27.58 -6.86 -22.10
N THR A 214 26.29 -6.68 -21.81
CA THR A 214 25.22 -6.68 -22.81
C THR A 214 24.62 -5.28 -22.90
N THR A 215 24.26 -4.84 -24.10
CA THR A 215 23.68 -3.52 -24.36
C THR A 215 22.29 -3.67 -24.96
N HIS A 216 21.36 -2.86 -24.47
CA HIS A 216 19.94 -2.93 -24.80
C HIS A 216 19.46 -1.54 -25.20
N ALA A 217 18.96 -1.41 -26.43
CA ALA A 217 18.41 -0.15 -26.91
C ALA A 217 17.03 0.11 -26.30
N THR A 218 16.72 1.39 -26.06
CA THR A 218 15.38 1.83 -25.67
C THR A 218 14.60 2.38 -26.86
N SER A 219 13.27 2.43 -26.73
CA SER A 219 12.41 3.09 -27.71
C SER A 219 12.37 4.59 -27.46
N ALA A 220 12.34 5.37 -28.55
CA ALA A 220 12.18 6.82 -28.44
C ALA A 220 10.76 7.15 -28.00
N VAL A 221 10.64 7.95 -26.94
CA VAL A 221 9.38 8.49 -26.42
C VAL A 221 9.53 9.99 -26.16
N HIS A 222 8.40 10.69 -26.07
CA HIS A 222 8.40 12.09 -25.67
C HIS A 222 8.56 12.18 -24.15
N ALA A 223 9.79 12.38 -23.69
CA ALA A 223 10.07 12.61 -22.27
C ALA A 223 9.49 13.97 -21.83
N PHE A 224 8.76 13.98 -20.73
CA PHE A 224 8.25 15.16 -20.04
C PHE A 224 9.08 15.44 -18.78
N ASP A 225 9.37 14.40 -17.99
CA ASP A 225 10.11 14.50 -16.73
C ASP A 225 11.03 13.28 -16.60
N PRO A 226 12.37 13.43 -16.64
CA PRO A 226 13.27 12.28 -16.57
C PRO A 226 13.40 11.70 -15.15
N THR A 227 12.79 12.32 -14.13
CA THR A 227 12.87 11.88 -12.73
C THR A 227 12.36 10.44 -12.58
N GLY A 228 13.12 9.61 -11.86
CA GLY A 228 12.71 8.25 -11.51
C GLY A 228 12.82 7.21 -12.63
N ALA A 229 13.38 7.56 -13.81
CA ALA A 229 13.58 6.60 -14.90
C ALA A 229 14.43 5.37 -14.47
N GLY A 230 15.50 5.61 -13.71
CA GLY A 230 16.36 4.56 -13.17
C GLY A 230 15.67 3.69 -12.13
N ASP A 231 14.86 4.31 -11.26
CA ASP A 231 14.08 3.62 -10.23
C ASP A 231 12.99 2.73 -10.85
N ALA A 232 12.29 3.26 -11.85
CA ALA A 232 11.29 2.53 -12.62
C ALA A 232 11.92 1.35 -13.37
N PHE A 233 13.10 1.57 -13.97
CA PHE A 233 13.89 0.48 -14.57
C PHE A 233 14.21 -0.60 -13.54
N ALA A 234 14.73 -0.23 -12.36
CA ALA A 234 15.14 -1.18 -11.33
C ALA A 234 13.95 -2.03 -10.84
N GLY A 235 12.82 -1.39 -10.55
CA GLY A 235 11.61 -2.08 -10.09
C GLY A 235 11.08 -3.08 -11.11
N ALA A 236 10.94 -2.65 -12.36
CA ALA A 236 10.42 -3.48 -13.43
C ALA A 236 11.40 -4.60 -13.83
N TYR A 237 12.71 -4.35 -13.82
CA TYR A 237 13.73 -5.39 -14.01
C TYR A 237 13.60 -6.49 -12.94
N LEU A 238 13.49 -6.12 -11.67
CA LEU A 238 13.39 -7.08 -10.56
C LEU A 238 12.09 -7.87 -10.63
N GLY A 239 10.97 -7.20 -10.93
CA GLY A 239 9.68 -7.86 -11.11
C GLY A 239 9.68 -8.86 -12.27
N ALA A 240 10.26 -8.49 -13.41
CA ALA A 240 10.41 -9.38 -14.55
C ALA A 240 11.32 -10.58 -14.25
N MET A 241 12.44 -10.34 -13.56
CA MET A 241 13.36 -11.40 -13.11
C MET A 241 12.67 -12.40 -12.19
N LEU A 242 11.87 -11.93 -11.23
CA LEU A 242 11.09 -12.79 -10.32
C LEU A 242 9.99 -13.59 -11.03
N LYS A 243 9.62 -13.19 -12.25
CA LYS A 243 8.73 -13.95 -13.13
C LYS A 243 9.48 -14.85 -14.11
N GLU A 244 10.79 -14.96 -13.97
CA GLU A 244 11.67 -15.71 -14.87
C GLU A 244 11.56 -15.22 -16.33
N ASP A 245 11.31 -13.93 -16.53
CA ASP A 245 11.29 -13.33 -17.86
C ASP A 245 12.67 -13.48 -18.53
N PRO A 246 12.75 -13.95 -19.79
CA PRO A 246 14.03 -14.10 -20.48
C PRO A 246 14.75 -12.78 -20.77
N ASN A 247 14.06 -11.63 -20.69
CA ASN A 247 14.62 -10.31 -20.92
C ASN A 247 14.12 -9.25 -19.92
N PRO A 248 14.57 -9.31 -18.65
CA PRO A 248 14.16 -8.34 -17.63
C PRO A 248 14.66 -6.92 -17.92
N VAL A 249 15.72 -6.76 -18.73
CA VAL A 249 16.23 -5.44 -19.15
C VAL A 249 15.23 -4.74 -20.06
N ALA A 250 14.61 -5.47 -20.99
CA ALA A 250 13.58 -4.90 -21.88
C ALA A 250 12.35 -4.43 -21.09
N GLU A 251 11.91 -5.19 -20.10
CA GLU A 251 10.79 -4.78 -19.24
C GLU A 251 11.13 -3.56 -18.38
N GLY A 252 12.37 -3.52 -17.84
CA GLY A 252 12.93 -2.34 -17.18
C GLY A 252 12.87 -1.10 -18.08
N LEU A 253 13.36 -1.19 -19.32
CA LEU A 253 13.34 -0.09 -20.29
C LEU A 253 11.90 0.33 -20.66
N ARG A 254 10.98 -0.64 -20.79
CA ARG A 254 9.58 -0.38 -21.12
C ARG A 254 8.91 0.48 -20.05
N ILE A 255 9.00 0.09 -18.78
CA ILE A 255 8.39 0.85 -17.68
C ILE A 255 9.13 2.18 -17.42
N ALA A 256 10.45 2.23 -17.58
CA ALA A 256 11.19 3.49 -17.55
C ALA A 256 10.72 4.47 -18.64
N SER A 257 10.37 3.96 -19.84
CA SER A 257 9.80 4.81 -20.90
C SER A 257 8.42 5.36 -20.55
N VAL A 258 7.66 4.68 -19.68
CA VAL A 258 6.35 5.12 -19.21
C VAL A 258 6.50 6.23 -18.18
N VAL A 259 7.32 6.04 -17.15
CA VAL A 259 7.41 7.01 -16.04
C VAL A 259 7.81 8.39 -16.55
N ILE A 260 8.72 8.45 -17.53
CA ILE A 260 9.24 9.73 -18.01
C ILE A 260 8.27 10.54 -18.88
N GLN A 261 7.12 10.00 -19.25
CA GLN A 261 6.12 10.69 -20.07
C GLN A 261 5.19 11.60 -19.25
N GLY A 262 5.35 11.63 -17.94
CA GLY A 262 4.55 12.46 -17.04
C GLY A 262 5.31 12.80 -15.76
N PRO A 263 4.76 13.67 -14.90
CA PRO A 263 5.47 14.16 -13.72
C PRO A 263 5.54 13.10 -12.61
N GLY A 264 6.75 12.78 -12.15
CA GLY A 264 6.99 11.88 -11.03
C GLY A 264 6.36 10.49 -11.22
N ALA A 265 5.73 9.96 -10.17
CA ALA A 265 5.19 8.60 -10.15
C ALA A 265 3.75 8.48 -10.70
N ALA A 266 3.13 9.58 -11.17
CA ALA A 266 1.70 9.62 -11.47
C ALA A 266 1.27 8.58 -12.52
N LEU A 267 2.01 8.46 -13.62
CA LEU A 267 1.66 7.52 -14.69
C LEU A 267 1.78 6.04 -14.27
N LEU A 268 2.71 5.72 -13.37
CA LEU A 268 2.83 4.36 -12.84
C LEU A 268 1.65 4.02 -11.91
N LEU A 269 1.24 5.01 -11.10
CA LEU A 269 0.11 4.87 -10.21
C LEU A 269 -1.20 4.64 -10.98
N ASP A 270 -1.43 5.39 -12.05
CA ASP A 270 -2.62 5.28 -12.90
C ASP A 270 -2.73 3.91 -13.60
N GLN A 271 -1.60 3.25 -13.82
CA GLN A 271 -1.52 1.93 -14.44
C GLN A 271 -1.61 0.77 -13.43
N LEU A 272 -1.63 1.04 -12.12
CA LEU A 272 -1.80 -0.03 -11.15
C LEU A 272 -3.13 -0.77 -11.39
N PRO A 273 -3.16 -2.11 -11.24
CA PRO A 273 -4.37 -2.88 -11.43
C PRO A 273 -5.52 -2.35 -10.56
N GLN A 274 -6.61 -1.92 -11.19
CA GLN A 274 -7.80 -1.52 -10.45
C GLN A 274 -8.60 -2.76 -10.07
N ARG A 275 -9.48 -2.64 -9.06
CA ARG A 275 -10.34 -3.75 -8.61
C ARG A 275 -11.13 -4.41 -9.76
N ALA A 276 -11.48 -3.65 -10.80
CA ALA A 276 -12.20 -4.15 -11.98
C ALA A 276 -11.34 -5.06 -12.88
N ASP A 277 -10.02 -4.83 -12.94
CA ASP A 277 -9.10 -5.58 -13.78
C ASP A 277 -8.79 -6.96 -13.17
N LEU A 278 -8.72 -7.01 -11.83
CA LEU A 278 -8.54 -8.25 -11.06
C LEU A 278 -9.74 -9.23 -11.16
N GLN A 279 -10.89 -8.76 -11.64
CA GLN A 279 -12.06 -9.60 -11.91
C GLN A 279 -12.07 -10.17 -13.34
N ARG A 280 -11.38 -9.53 -14.30
CA ARG A 280 -11.38 -9.96 -15.71
C ARG A 280 -10.33 -11.03 -16.02
N ASP A 281 -9.20 -11.03 -15.32
CA ASP A 281 -8.13 -12.04 -15.49
C ASP A 281 -8.38 -13.36 -14.72
N ALA A 282 -9.52 -13.50 -14.03
CA ALA A 282 -9.84 -14.68 -13.25
C ALA A 282 -10.51 -15.78 -14.10
N GLY A 283 -9.77 -16.36 -15.04
CA GLY A 283 -10.05 -17.70 -15.59
C GLY A 283 -9.77 -18.84 -14.58
N LEU A 284 -9.98 -18.61 -13.28
CA LEU A 284 -9.71 -19.55 -12.19
C LEU A 284 -11.02 -19.91 -11.48
N PRO A 285 -11.31 -21.21 -11.25
CA PRO A 285 -12.58 -21.66 -10.71
C PRO A 285 -12.75 -21.22 -9.26
N ASP A 286 -13.84 -20.52 -8.96
CA ASP A 286 -14.59 -20.41 -7.68
C ASP A 286 -13.81 -20.34 -6.34
N ALA A 287 -12.54 -19.96 -6.36
CA ALA A 287 -11.63 -20.08 -5.21
C ALA A 287 -11.48 -18.79 -4.38
N ARG A 288 -12.49 -17.92 -4.34
CA ARG A 288 -12.50 -16.74 -3.46
C ARG A 288 -13.82 -16.55 -2.73
N LYS A 289 -14.25 -17.58 -2.02
CA LYS A 289 -15.02 -17.36 -0.79
C LYS A 289 -14.02 -16.97 0.29
N ALA A 290 -14.30 -15.90 1.03
CA ALA A 290 -13.49 -15.47 2.17
C ALA A 290 -13.16 -16.69 3.06
N ARG A 291 -11.89 -16.85 3.44
CA ARG A 291 -11.46 -17.94 4.31
C ARG A 291 -11.28 -17.41 5.73
N ILE A 292 -11.74 -18.19 6.70
CA ILE A 292 -11.63 -17.89 8.12
C ILE A 292 -10.16 -18.10 8.52
N ASP A 293 -9.50 -17.03 8.95
CA ASP A 293 -8.14 -17.07 9.51
C ASP A 293 -8.22 -17.24 11.03
N HIS A 294 -8.20 -18.49 11.47
CA HIS A 294 -8.37 -18.84 12.88
C HIS A 294 -7.27 -18.28 13.78
N GLU A 295 -6.04 -18.14 13.29
CA GLU A 295 -4.91 -17.61 14.05
C GLU A 295 -5.06 -16.10 14.27
N ARG A 296 -5.48 -15.39 13.23
CA ARG A 296 -5.76 -13.95 13.32
C ARG A 296 -6.97 -13.66 14.20
N ILE A 297 -8.01 -14.49 14.12
CA ILE A 297 -9.17 -14.43 15.03
C ILE A 297 -8.74 -14.66 16.48
N GLN A 298 -7.90 -15.66 16.75
CA GLN A 298 -7.34 -15.91 18.09
C GLN A 298 -6.54 -14.70 18.62
N THR A 299 -5.69 -14.11 17.78
CA THR A 299 -4.83 -12.98 18.16
C THR A 299 -5.64 -11.72 18.47
N VAL A 300 -6.56 -11.36 17.58
CA VAL A 300 -7.47 -10.21 17.75
C VAL A 300 -8.39 -10.47 18.94
N GLY A 301 -8.99 -11.66 19.03
CA GLY A 301 -9.86 -12.06 20.14
C GLY A 301 -9.15 -11.98 21.50
N SER A 302 -7.90 -12.41 21.58
CA SER A 302 -7.10 -12.33 22.83
C SER A 302 -6.82 -10.88 23.23
N SER A 303 -6.51 -10.02 22.25
CA SER A 303 -6.27 -8.59 22.49
C SER A 303 -7.54 -7.87 22.92
N LEU A 304 -8.65 -8.13 22.23
CA LEU A 304 -9.97 -7.61 22.58
C LEU A 304 -10.42 -8.06 23.97
N ARG A 305 -10.14 -9.31 24.36
CA ARG A 305 -10.47 -9.82 25.71
C ARG A 305 -9.76 -9.05 26.81
N VAL A 306 -8.52 -8.61 26.58
CA VAL A 306 -7.76 -7.79 27.54
C VAL A 306 -8.30 -6.35 27.58
N VAL A 307 -8.61 -5.76 26.43
CA VAL A 307 -9.13 -4.40 26.32
C VAL A 307 -10.56 -4.29 26.88
N ALA A 308 -11.44 -5.23 26.55
CA ALA A 308 -12.81 -5.29 27.05
C ALA A 308 -12.89 -5.38 28.58
N LYS A 309 -11.86 -5.93 29.24
CA LYS A 309 -11.76 -5.95 30.71
C LYS A 309 -11.34 -4.63 31.35
N ARG A 310 -10.75 -3.70 30.57
CA ARG A 310 -10.19 -2.43 31.07
C ARG A 310 -11.11 -1.23 30.83
N SER A 311 -12.04 -1.37 29.91
CA SER A 311 -13.01 -0.33 29.57
C SER A 311 -14.27 -1.01 29.05
N SER A 312 -15.27 -1.17 29.90
CA SER A 312 -16.63 -1.47 29.47
C SER A 312 -17.30 -0.15 29.17
N LEU A 313 -17.55 0.14 27.89
CA LEU A 313 -18.68 1.00 27.56
C LEU A 313 -19.92 0.24 28.01
N SER A 314 -20.69 0.79 28.95
CA SER A 314 -22.00 0.24 29.26
C SER A 314 -22.89 0.56 28.04
N PHE A 315 -23.17 -0.44 27.20
CA PHE A 315 -24.21 -0.38 26.18
C PHE A 315 -25.58 -0.41 26.88
N CYS A 316 -25.82 0.59 27.72
CA CYS A 316 -26.99 0.69 28.57
C CYS A 316 -27.61 2.08 28.42
N GLY A 317 -28.94 2.12 28.47
CA GLY A 317 -29.72 3.32 28.20
C GLY A 317 -29.90 3.58 26.71
N SER A 318 -30.93 4.37 26.35
CA SER A 318 -31.37 4.56 24.96
C SER A 318 -30.19 4.85 24.00
N PRO A 319 -30.06 4.13 22.88
CA PRO A 319 -31.04 3.19 22.27
C PRO A 319 -31.00 1.75 22.80
N PHE A 320 -30.20 1.44 23.82
CA PHE A 320 -30.01 0.09 24.36
C PHE A 320 -30.90 -0.18 25.58
N PRO A 321 -31.06 -1.44 26.00
CA PRO A 321 -31.70 -1.79 27.27
C PRO A 321 -31.02 -1.14 28.48
N GLU A 322 -31.73 -1.00 29.59
CA GLU A 322 -31.14 -0.48 30.82
C GLU A 322 -30.15 -1.49 31.44
N LEU A 323 -29.32 -1.02 32.38
CA LEU A 323 -28.43 -1.91 33.13
C LEU A 323 -29.27 -2.95 33.89
N ASP A 324 -28.83 -4.21 33.86
CA ASP A 324 -29.51 -5.36 34.48
C ASP A 324 -30.89 -5.72 33.89
N ASP A 325 -31.24 -5.21 32.70
CA ASP A 325 -32.44 -5.64 31.98
C ASP A 325 -32.35 -7.15 31.65
N PRO A 326 -33.35 -7.97 32.03
CA PRO A 326 -33.31 -9.42 31.80
C PRO A 326 -33.28 -9.82 30.32
N LEU A 327 -33.62 -8.91 29.39
CA LEU A 327 -33.59 -9.12 27.94
C LEU A 327 -32.36 -8.51 27.27
N ALA A 328 -31.43 -7.91 28.04
CA ALA A 328 -30.29 -7.19 27.49
C ALA A 328 -29.42 -8.08 26.59
N LEU A 329 -29.24 -9.36 26.95
CA LEU A 329 -28.41 -10.28 26.19
C LEU A 329 -29.08 -10.67 24.87
N GLU A 330 -30.37 -10.99 24.89
CA GLU A 330 -31.15 -11.36 23.71
C GLU A 330 -31.24 -10.20 22.73
N VAL A 331 -31.55 -8.98 23.21
CA VAL A 331 -31.54 -7.77 22.39
C VAL A 331 -30.15 -7.52 21.80
N LEU A 332 -29.09 -7.62 22.60
CA LEU A 332 -27.72 -7.44 22.13
C LEU A 332 -27.41 -8.41 20.99
N VAL A 333 -27.68 -9.70 21.16
CA VAL A 333 -27.35 -10.73 20.16
C VAL A 333 -28.16 -10.54 18.88
N LEU A 334 -29.49 -10.40 19.00
CA LEU A 334 -30.37 -10.36 17.84
C LEU A 334 -30.27 -9.04 17.08
N ALA A 335 -30.31 -7.90 17.78
CA ALA A 335 -30.14 -6.62 17.11
C ALA A 335 -28.74 -6.48 16.50
N THR A 336 -27.69 -7.09 17.09
CA THR A 336 -26.36 -7.19 16.45
C THR A 336 -26.42 -8.00 15.16
N ALA A 337 -27.12 -9.13 15.17
CA ALA A 337 -27.27 -9.97 13.99
C ALA A 337 -27.87 -9.19 12.82
N HIS A 338 -28.75 -8.21 13.09
CA HIS A 338 -29.37 -7.34 12.09
C HIS A 338 -28.62 -6.01 11.83
N GLN A 339 -27.37 -5.83 12.25
CA GLN A 339 -26.59 -4.60 11.99
C GLN A 339 -26.04 -4.52 10.55
N TYR A 340 -26.92 -4.63 9.56
CA TYR A 340 -26.62 -4.47 8.13
C TYR A 340 -27.85 -3.92 7.37
N GLY A 341 -27.74 -3.75 6.05
CA GLY A 341 -28.90 -3.38 5.19
C GLY A 341 -29.40 -1.92 5.30
N PHE A 342 -28.96 -1.16 6.30
CA PHE A 342 -29.38 0.21 6.59
C PHE A 342 -28.62 1.32 5.83
N TRP A 343 -27.98 1.00 4.70
CA TRP A 343 -27.22 1.94 3.89
C TRP A 343 -27.89 2.13 2.53
N THR A 344 -27.86 3.35 1.99
CA THR A 344 -28.35 3.63 0.65
C THR A 344 -27.20 3.62 -0.35
N GLY A 345 -27.48 3.15 -1.56
CA GLY A 345 -26.61 3.28 -2.72
C GLY A 345 -27.00 4.46 -3.61
N THR A 346 -26.06 4.92 -4.41
CA THR A 346 -26.23 5.84 -5.55
C THR A 346 -25.58 5.21 -6.78
N ASP A 347 -25.87 5.74 -7.97
CA ASP A 347 -25.22 5.32 -9.22
C ASP A 347 -23.68 5.47 -9.19
N HIS A 348 -23.15 6.24 -8.23
CA HIS A 348 -21.72 6.48 -8.03
C HIS A 348 -21.15 5.79 -6.78
N GLY A 349 -21.90 4.88 -6.14
CA GLY A 349 -21.47 4.14 -4.96
C GLY A 349 -22.23 4.49 -3.69
N TYR A 350 -21.52 4.69 -2.58
CA TYR A 350 -22.13 4.86 -1.26
C TYR A 350 -22.95 6.15 -1.12
N GLY A 351 -24.23 6.03 -0.76
CA GLY A 351 -25.20 7.13 -0.63
C GLY A 351 -25.44 7.64 0.79
N GLY A 352 -24.90 6.96 1.80
CA GLY A 352 -25.09 7.32 3.21
C GLY A 352 -25.88 6.27 4.01
N PRO A 353 -26.00 6.46 5.34
CA PRO A 353 -26.89 5.66 6.17
C PRO A 353 -28.33 6.13 6.03
N MET A 354 -29.28 5.22 6.20
CA MET A 354 -30.68 5.59 6.43
C MET A 354 -30.83 6.45 7.69
N TRP A 355 -31.86 7.28 7.69
CA TRP A 355 -32.33 8.03 8.84
C TRP A 355 -33.84 7.89 8.95
N ALA A 356 -34.34 7.60 10.15
CA ALA A 356 -35.75 7.43 10.42
C ALA A 356 -36.10 7.92 11.82
N THR A 357 -37.35 8.29 12.02
CA THR A 357 -37.86 8.79 13.31
C THR A 357 -38.61 7.67 14.01
N ILE A 358 -38.25 7.40 15.26
CA ILE A 358 -38.95 6.43 16.11
C ILE A 358 -39.10 7.03 17.51
N ASP A 359 -40.33 7.04 18.01
CA ASP A 359 -40.73 7.73 19.25
C ASP A 359 -40.38 9.23 19.23
N GLY A 360 -40.56 9.88 18.08
CA GLY A 360 -40.26 11.30 17.88
C GLY A 360 -38.77 11.65 17.84
N VAL A 361 -37.87 10.66 17.92
CA VAL A 361 -36.42 10.86 17.87
C VAL A 361 -35.86 10.38 16.53
N ARG A 362 -35.16 11.27 15.83
CA ARG A 362 -34.50 10.95 14.56
C ARG A 362 -33.22 10.16 14.82
N ARG A 363 -33.16 8.92 14.34
CA ARG A 363 -32.06 7.97 14.55
C ARG A 363 -31.40 7.57 13.23
N LYS A 364 -30.09 7.29 13.31
CA LYS A 364 -29.24 6.93 12.18
C LYS A 364 -29.03 5.42 12.12
N GLY A 365 -29.36 4.78 11.00
CA GLY A 365 -29.03 3.38 10.69
C GLY A 365 -29.08 2.44 11.89
N SER A 366 -27.90 2.04 12.38
CA SER A 366 -27.72 1.17 13.55
C SER A 366 -28.50 1.60 14.78
N ASP A 367 -28.55 2.90 15.09
CA ASP A 367 -29.21 3.42 16.29
C ASP A 367 -30.73 3.26 16.21
N PHE A 368 -31.29 3.25 14.99
CA PHE A 368 -32.71 2.96 14.77
C PHE A 368 -33.00 1.49 15.07
N ILE A 369 -32.19 0.56 14.55
CA ILE A 369 -32.37 -0.88 14.77
C ILE A 369 -32.22 -1.21 16.26
N TRP A 370 -31.21 -0.66 16.94
CA TRP A 370 -31.03 -0.83 18.39
C TRP A 370 -32.26 -0.41 19.18
N HIS A 371 -32.79 0.78 18.87
CA HIS A 371 -33.97 1.30 19.56
C HIS A 371 -35.22 0.50 19.23
N ALA A 372 -35.41 0.11 17.96
CA ALA A 372 -36.56 -0.68 17.52
C ALA A 372 -36.61 -2.06 18.20
N PHE A 373 -35.49 -2.77 18.27
CA PHE A 373 -35.41 -4.06 18.98
C PHE A 373 -35.61 -3.91 20.48
N THR A 374 -34.99 -2.90 21.10
CA THR A 374 -35.17 -2.63 22.55
C THR A 374 -36.62 -2.30 22.88
N LYS A 375 -37.28 -1.47 22.04
CA LYS A 375 -38.69 -1.11 22.16
C LYS A 375 -39.59 -2.34 21.99
N ALA A 376 -39.35 -3.13 20.95
CA ALA A 376 -40.14 -4.32 20.66
C ALA A 376 -40.01 -5.37 21.77
N ALA A 377 -38.80 -5.63 22.25
CA ALA A 377 -38.52 -6.53 23.37
C ALA A 377 -39.21 -6.09 24.68
N THR A 378 -39.15 -4.79 24.98
CA THR A 378 -39.83 -4.22 26.16
C THR A 378 -41.35 -4.37 26.06
N ALA A 379 -41.93 -4.27 24.87
CA ALA A 379 -43.37 -4.38 24.65
C ALA A 379 -43.87 -5.83 24.63
N ASP A 380 -43.14 -6.72 23.96
CA ASP A 380 -43.41 -8.16 23.86
C ASP A 380 -42.08 -8.92 23.81
N PRO A 381 -41.62 -9.49 24.94
CA PRO A 381 -40.37 -10.24 24.99
C PRO A 381 -40.32 -11.44 24.04
N THR A 382 -41.47 -11.97 23.62
CA THR A 382 -41.54 -13.12 22.70
C THR A 382 -41.29 -12.74 21.24
N VAL A 383 -41.21 -11.44 20.93
CA VAL A 383 -40.94 -10.94 19.57
C VAL A 383 -39.45 -11.04 19.21
N ILE A 384 -38.58 -11.08 20.23
CA ILE A 384 -37.13 -11.25 20.11
C ILE A 384 -36.72 -12.70 20.39
N ASP A 385 -37.55 -13.65 19.99
CA ASP A 385 -37.19 -15.06 19.96
C ASP A 385 -36.52 -15.41 18.62
N ALA A 386 -35.36 -16.07 18.68
CA ALA A 386 -34.55 -16.34 17.49
C ALA A 386 -35.24 -17.31 16.51
N ASP A 387 -35.91 -18.35 17.04
CA ASP A 387 -36.60 -19.34 16.21
C ASP A 387 -37.81 -18.69 15.51
N ARG A 388 -38.51 -17.80 16.21
CA ARG A 388 -39.62 -17.03 15.65
C ARG A 388 -39.17 -16.03 14.58
N LEU A 389 -38.08 -15.30 14.81
CA LEU A 389 -37.47 -14.42 13.80
C LEU A 389 -37.06 -15.17 12.54
N ALA A 390 -36.54 -16.40 12.68
CA ALA A 390 -36.20 -17.25 11.55
C ALA A 390 -37.43 -17.86 10.85
N ALA A 391 -38.51 -18.12 11.58
CA ALA A 391 -39.73 -18.73 11.05
C ALA A 391 -40.73 -17.73 10.44
N GLU A 392 -40.68 -16.45 10.82
CA GLU A 392 -41.56 -15.38 10.37
C GLU A 392 -40.81 -14.31 9.55
N PRO A 393 -40.74 -14.44 8.21
CA PRO A 393 -39.94 -13.55 7.35
C PRO A 393 -40.27 -12.06 7.44
N LEU A 394 -41.48 -11.69 7.88
CA LEU A 394 -41.92 -10.29 8.01
C LEU A 394 -41.88 -9.79 9.46
N LEU A 395 -41.34 -10.57 10.40
CA LEU A 395 -41.27 -10.14 11.79
C LEU A 395 -40.28 -9.00 11.97
N PHE A 396 -39.16 -9.01 11.23
CA PHE A 396 -38.21 -7.91 11.22
C PHE A 396 -38.86 -6.59 10.77
N ASP A 397 -39.65 -6.61 9.69
CA ASP A 397 -40.40 -5.45 9.22
C ASP A 397 -41.31 -4.86 10.29
N LYS A 398 -41.93 -5.71 11.12
CA LYS A 398 -42.83 -5.30 12.21
C LYS A 398 -42.08 -4.75 13.43
N ILE A 399 -40.87 -5.25 13.69
CA ILE A 399 -40.01 -4.73 14.76
C ILE A 399 -39.48 -3.35 14.36
N CYS A 400 -38.96 -3.23 13.15
CA CYS A 400 -38.30 -2.05 12.63
C CYS A 400 -39.26 -1.07 11.96
N VAL A 401 -40.35 -0.69 12.64
CA VAL A 401 -41.34 0.27 12.15
C VAL A 401 -41.03 1.68 12.67
N ASP A 402 -40.95 2.64 11.76
CA ASP A 402 -40.80 4.06 12.08
C ASP A 402 -42.13 4.73 12.45
N ASP A 403 -42.09 6.00 12.85
CA ASP A 403 -43.29 6.75 13.24
C ASP A 403 -44.30 6.96 12.09
N ASP A 404 -43.87 6.79 10.83
CA ASP A 404 -44.74 6.84 9.64
C ASP A 404 -45.40 5.48 9.33
N GLY A 405 -45.10 4.45 10.12
CA GLY A 405 -45.69 3.11 10.01
C GLY A 405 -45.02 2.23 8.95
N ALA A 406 -43.82 2.59 8.48
CA ALA A 406 -43.08 1.83 7.48
C ALA A 406 -41.76 1.28 8.05
N CYS A 407 -41.22 0.23 7.42
CA CYS A 407 -39.85 -0.19 7.70
C CYS A 407 -38.87 0.63 6.84
N PRO A 408 -38.03 1.49 7.43
CA PRO A 408 -37.18 2.41 6.67
C PRO A 408 -35.88 1.76 6.17
N ILE A 409 -35.66 0.47 6.43
CA ILE A 409 -34.44 -0.25 6.08
C ILE A 409 -34.39 -0.46 4.56
N PRO A 410 -33.40 0.13 3.84
CA PRO A 410 -33.33 0.05 2.38
C PRO A 410 -33.26 -1.37 1.83
N ASP A 411 -32.47 -2.23 2.46
CA ASP A 411 -32.34 -3.65 2.10
C ASP A 411 -33.09 -4.54 3.11
N VAL A 412 -34.36 -4.21 3.38
CA VAL A 412 -35.19 -5.01 4.31
C VAL A 412 -35.25 -6.49 3.92
N GLY A 413 -35.16 -6.80 2.62
CA GLY A 413 -35.24 -8.16 2.09
C GLY A 413 -34.15 -9.11 2.57
N SER A 414 -32.96 -8.61 2.92
CA SER A 414 -31.86 -9.44 3.44
C SER A 414 -31.99 -9.79 4.93
N HIS A 415 -33.01 -9.26 5.61
CA HIS A 415 -33.35 -9.60 6.99
C HIS A 415 -34.52 -10.58 7.12
N ARG A 416 -35.14 -10.97 5.99
CA ARG A 416 -36.32 -11.83 5.92
C ARG A 416 -36.00 -13.31 5.72
#